data_AF-A0A7S3TXQ5-F1
#
_entry.id   AF-A0A7S3TXQ5-F1
#
_cell.length_a   1.000
_cell.length_b   1.000
_cell.length_c   1.000
_cell.angle_alpha   90.00
_cell.angle_beta   90.00
_cell.angle_gamma   90.00
#
_symmetry.space_group_name_H-M   'P 1'
#
loop_
_entity.id
_entity.type
_entity.pdbx_description
1 polymer ?
#
loop_
_entity_poly.entity_id
_entity_poly.type
_entity_poly.pdbx_seq_one_letter_code
_entity_poly.pdbx_strand_id
1 'polypeptide(L)'
;KPSKYAEELIQLPAHKTISPDSSTWICEESGMTENLWLNLSDGHIGSGRRQWDGSGGSNGALDHYRETKENFPPTGFPLVVKLGTITPHGADVYSYADDEDTEVTDPKLAEHLAHWGIDIMKMEKTVESVSEMNIRANEKLELDKITEAGKSLRPILAQGYLGLNNLGNSCYINSVLQILFAVPEFS
;
A
#
# COMPACT_ATOMS: atom_id res chain seq x y z
N LYS A 1 -4.08 -13.34 -0.09
CA LYS A 1 -3.68 -14.76 0.13
C LYS A 1 -2.86 -14.80 1.42
N PRO A 2 -3.03 -15.81 2.29
CA PRO A 2 -2.20 -15.92 3.49
C PRO A 2 -0.72 -15.99 3.16
N SER A 3 0.11 -15.24 3.89
CA SER A 3 1.55 -15.28 3.70
C SER A 3 2.11 -16.64 4.10
N LYS A 4 3.10 -17.11 3.35
CA LYS A 4 3.89 -18.30 3.71
C LYS A 4 4.68 -18.11 5.02
N TYR A 5 4.98 -16.87 5.38
CA TYR A 5 5.87 -16.52 6.50
C TYR A 5 5.11 -16.14 7.78
N ALA A 6 3.78 -16.03 7.72
CA ALA A 6 2.97 -15.58 8.86
C ALA A 6 3.00 -16.57 10.04
N GLU A 7 2.91 -17.87 9.77
CA GLU A 7 2.79 -18.86 10.85
C GLU A 7 4.06 -19.02 11.68
N GLU A 8 5.22 -18.91 11.03
CA GLU A 8 6.56 -19.12 11.60
C GLU A 8 7.36 -17.81 11.66
N LEU A 9 6.66 -16.67 11.68
CA LEU A 9 7.31 -15.37 11.71
C LEU A 9 8.15 -15.23 12.98
N ILE A 10 9.45 -15.02 12.82
CA ILE A 10 10.34 -14.76 13.94
C ILE A 10 10.20 -13.29 14.32
N GLN A 11 9.79 -13.03 15.56
CA GLN A 11 9.85 -11.71 16.18
C GLN A 11 11.01 -11.65 17.16
N LEU A 12 11.93 -10.71 16.95
CA LEU A 12 13.01 -10.42 17.87
C LEU A 12 12.45 -9.94 19.22
N PRO A 13 13.19 -10.11 20.34
CA PRO A 13 12.75 -9.61 21.63
C PRO A 13 12.35 -8.13 21.55
N ALA A 14 11.14 -7.81 22.03
CA ALA A 14 10.61 -6.45 21.99
C ALA A 14 11.51 -5.53 22.83
N HIS A 15 12.19 -4.60 22.15
CA HIS A 15 13.07 -3.61 22.77
C HIS A 15 12.44 -2.20 22.79
N LYS A 16 11.30 -2.04 22.11
CA LYS A 16 10.51 -0.81 22.02
C LYS A 16 9.03 -1.14 21.94
N THR A 17 8.20 -0.14 22.24
CA THR A 17 6.75 -0.18 22.08
C THR A 17 6.37 0.85 21.04
N ILE A 18 5.55 0.46 20.08
CA ILE A 18 5.05 1.40 19.07
C ILE A 18 3.91 2.19 19.69
N SER A 19 4.06 3.51 19.72
CA SER A 19 3.07 4.42 20.28
C SER A 19 1.73 4.27 19.55
N PRO A 20 0.59 4.30 20.26
CA PRO A 20 -0.73 4.36 19.62
C PRO A 20 -1.01 5.74 18.99
N ASP A 21 -0.22 6.76 19.33
CA ASP A 21 -0.33 8.09 18.73
C ASP A 21 0.39 8.11 17.37
N SER A 22 -0.41 8.15 16.30
CA SER A 22 0.10 8.14 14.92
C SER A 22 0.99 9.34 14.58
N SER A 23 0.88 10.46 15.31
CA SER A 23 1.72 11.65 15.08
C SER A 23 3.18 11.45 15.48
N THR A 24 3.46 10.41 16.26
CA THR A 24 4.81 10.07 16.74
C THR A 24 5.56 9.12 15.79
N TRP A 25 4.86 8.54 14.80
CA TRP A 25 5.48 7.61 13.87
C TRP A 25 6.33 8.37 12.87
N ILE A 26 7.60 7.95 12.77
CA ILE A 26 8.56 8.51 11.83
C ILE A 26 9.34 7.37 11.19
N CYS A 27 9.66 7.53 9.91
CA CYS A 27 10.64 6.69 9.23
C CYS A 27 12.01 6.90 9.89
N GLU A 28 12.65 5.82 10.31
CA GLU A 28 13.89 5.87 11.08
C GLU A 28 15.07 6.45 10.26
N GLU A 29 15.06 6.30 8.94
CA GLU A 29 16.13 6.81 8.05
C GLU A 29 15.89 8.26 7.59
N SER A 30 14.64 8.61 7.28
CA SER A 30 14.30 9.83 6.54
C SER A 30 13.51 10.86 7.34
N GLY A 31 12.93 10.47 8.48
CA GLY A 31 12.04 11.33 9.27
C GLY A 31 10.67 11.58 8.62
N MET A 32 10.33 10.89 7.52
CA MET A 32 8.99 10.97 6.93
C MET A 32 7.92 10.52 7.94
N THR A 33 6.76 11.17 7.93
CA THR A 33 5.62 10.87 8.82
C THR A 33 4.44 10.22 8.10
N GLU A 34 4.56 9.98 6.79
CA GLU A 34 3.51 9.44 5.93
C GLU A 34 4.01 8.20 5.17
N ASN A 35 3.06 7.35 4.76
CA ASN A 35 3.33 6.10 4.05
C ASN A 35 4.37 5.24 4.78
N LEU A 36 4.10 4.97 6.06
CA LEU A 36 4.99 4.25 6.96
C LEU A 36 4.59 2.78 7.07
N TRP A 37 5.60 1.94 7.19
CA TRP A 37 5.50 0.49 7.22
C TRP A 37 6.27 -0.03 8.42
N LEU A 38 5.58 -0.77 9.28
CA LEU A 38 6.16 -1.43 10.45
C LEU A 38 6.59 -2.83 10.07
N ASN A 39 7.86 -3.17 10.28
CA ASN A 39 8.35 -4.53 10.15
C ASN A 39 7.91 -5.37 11.36
N LEU A 40 7.23 -6.49 11.08
CA LEU A 40 6.64 -7.32 12.12
C LEU A 40 7.69 -8.12 12.90
N SER A 41 8.89 -8.34 12.35
CA SER A 41 9.95 -9.12 13.01
C SER A 41 10.77 -8.32 14.02
N ASP A 42 11.04 -7.04 13.78
CA ASP A 42 11.94 -6.25 14.64
C ASP A 42 11.39 -4.87 15.04
N GLY A 43 10.19 -4.53 14.57
CA GLY A 43 9.50 -3.29 14.92
C GLY A 43 10.07 -2.06 14.22
N HIS A 44 10.96 -2.22 13.25
CA HIS A 44 11.49 -1.11 12.44
C HIS A 44 10.35 -0.36 11.72
N ILE A 45 10.38 0.97 11.73
CA ILE A 45 9.46 1.80 10.94
C ILE A 45 10.20 2.40 9.75
N GLY A 46 9.90 1.91 8.55
CA GLY A 46 10.44 2.39 7.30
C GLY A 46 9.39 3.11 6.45
N SER A 47 9.82 4.04 5.61
CA SER A 47 8.94 4.68 4.61
C SER A 47 8.70 3.76 3.40
N GLY A 48 7.60 3.99 2.69
CA GLY A 48 7.25 3.25 1.50
C GLY A 48 8.22 3.44 0.32
N ARG A 49 7.94 2.74 -0.78
CA ARG A 49 8.80 2.75 -1.97
C ARG A 49 8.80 4.12 -2.66
N ARG A 50 9.95 4.51 -3.19
CA ARG A 50 10.12 5.70 -4.03
C ARG A 50 9.62 5.43 -5.44
N GLN A 51 8.82 6.35 -5.97
CA GLN A 51 8.31 6.29 -7.34
C GLN A 51 9.26 7.00 -8.31
N TRP A 52 9.15 6.66 -9.60
CA TRP A 52 10.01 7.20 -10.67
C TRP A 52 9.86 8.72 -10.87
N ASP A 53 8.68 9.27 -10.54
CA ASP A 53 8.36 10.69 -10.61
C ASP A 53 8.84 11.49 -9.38
N GLY A 54 9.51 10.82 -8.44
CA GLY A 54 10.00 11.41 -7.19
C GLY A 54 9.00 11.40 -6.04
N SER A 55 7.76 10.98 -6.26
CA SER A 55 6.75 10.80 -5.21
C SER A 55 6.90 9.46 -4.46
N GLY A 56 6.01 9.18 -3.50
CA GLY A 56 6.07 7.95 -2.68
C GLY A 56 6.86 8.16 -1.40
N GLY A 57 7.72 7.20 -1.05
CA GLY A 57 8.61 7.27 0.13
C GLY A 57 10.09 7.28 -0.23
N SER A 58 10.94 7.00 0.77
CA SER A 58 12.40 6.98 0.64
C SER A 58 12.99 5.57 0.47
N ASN A 59 12.15 4.54 0.28
CA ASN A 59 12.50 3.12 0.31
C ASN A 59 12.90 2.56 1.67
N GLY A 60 12.70 3.27 2.79
CA GLY A 60 13.20 2.85 4.10
C GLY A 60 12.83 1.40 4.48
N ALA A 61 11.57 1.01 4.27
CA ALA A 61 11.13 -0.36 4.59
C ALA A 61 11.73 -1.44 3.66
N LEU A 62 11.92 -1.11 2.38
CA LEU A 62 12.50 -2.04 1.40
C LEU A 62 14.01 -2.20 1.60
N ASP A 63 14.70 -1.10 1.91
CA ASP A 63 16.14 -1.12 2.16
C ASP A 63 16.44 -1.84 3.48
N HIS A 64 15.62 -1.64 4.51
CA HIS A 64 15.67 -2.43 5.75
C HIS A 64 15.47 -3.94 5.51
N TYR A 65 14.51 -4.32 4.65
CA TYR A 65 14.35 -5.73 4.26
C TYR A 65 15.63 -6.30 3.60
N ARG A 66 16.26 -5.54 2.70
CA ARG A 66 17.49 -5.97 2.03
C ARG A 66 18.62 -6.21 3.02
N GLU A 67 18.81 -5.29 3.97
CA GLU A 67 19.81 -5.42 5.03
C GLU A 67 19.52 -6.64 5.92
N THR A 68 18.27 -6.81 6.37
CA THR A 68 17.90 -7.94 7.23
C THR A 68 18.00 -9.28 6.51
N LYS A 69 17.79 -9.32 5.18
CA LYS A 69 18.00 -10.53 4.38
C LYS A 69 19.47 -10.95 4.33
N GLU A 70 20.39 -10.00 4.30
CA GLU A 70 21.83 -10.29 4.37
C GLU A 70 22.24 -10.76 5.78
N ASN A 71 21.70 -10.12 6.82
CA ASN A 71 22.03 -10.41 8.22
C ASN A 71 21.34 -11.67 8.79
N PHE A 72 20.15 -12.01 8.30
CA PHE A 72 19.31 -13.12 8.77
C PHE A 72 18.88 -14.03 7.59
N PRO A 73 19.82 -14.74 6.96
CA PRO A 73 19.51 -15.62 5.85
C PRO A 73 18.68 -16.83 6.31
N PRO A 74 17.86 -17.44 5.42
CA PRO A 74 17.73 -17.08 4.01
C PRO A 74 16.66 -16.01 3.70
N THR A 75 15.79 -15.68 4.66
CA THR A 75 14.55 -14.94 4.39
C THR A 75 14.59 -13.46 4.79
N GLY A 76 15.45 -13.08 5.74
CA GLY A 76 15.38 -11.78 6.40
C GLY A 76 14.09 -11.59 7.18
N PHE A 77 13.62 -10.34 7.25
CA PHE A 77 12.36 -9.96 7.91
C PHE A 77 11.32 -9.52 6.87
N PRO A 78 10.59 -10.47 6.25
CA PRO A 78 9.86 -10.20 5.01
C PRO A 78 8.54 -9.46 5.20
N LEU A 79 7.91 -9.53 6.38
CA LEU A 79 6.56 -9.02 6.57
C LEU A 79 6.53 -7.62 7.16
N VAL A 80 5.84 -6.72 6.46
CA VAL A 80 5.57 -5.37 6.91
C VAL A 80 4.07 -5.08 6.89
N VAL A 81 3.61 -4.27 7.84
CA VAL A 81 2.23 -3.78 7.90
C VAL A 81 2.21 -2.26 7.74
N LYS A 82 1.28 -1.75 6.92
CA LYS A 82 1.17 -0.31 6.69
C LYS A 82 0.50 0.37 7.88
N LEU A 83 1.24 1.26 8.53
CA LEU A 83 0.74 2.03 9.65
C LEU A 83 -0.43 2.94 9.21
N GLY A 84 -1.45 3.03 10.05
CA GLY A 84 -2.69 3.76 9.78
C GLY A 84 -3.73 3.01 8.94
N THR A 85 -3.43 1.79 8.47
CA THR A 85 -4.44 0.91 7.83
C THR A 85 -5.00 -0.15 8.78
N ILE A 86 -4.44 -0.23 10.00
CA ILE A 86 -4.76 -1.23 11.00
C ILE A 86 -6.15 -0.98 11.57
N THR A 87 -6.99 -2.01 11.55
CA THR A 87 -8.35 -2.01 12.11
C THR A 87 -8.63 -3.37 12.76
N PRO A 88 -9.69 -3.52 13.57
CA PRO A 88 -10.09 -4.83 14.11
C PRO A 88 -10.37 -5.90 13.04
N HIS A 89 -10.61 -5.49 11.79
CA HIS A 89 -10.91 -6.39 10.68
C HIS A 89 -9.67 -6.79 9.86
N GLY A 90 -8.54 -6.13 10.06
CA GLY A 90 -7.30 -6.38 9.32
C GLY A 90 -6.50 -5.12 9.05
N ALA A 91 -5.44 -5.27 8.26
CA ALA A 91 -4.56 -4.20 7.83
C ALA A 91 -3.93 -4.55 6.47
N ASP A 92 -3.32 -3.57 5.81
CA ASP A 92 -2.52 -3.82 4.61
C ASP A 92 -1.18 -4.42 5.01
N VAL A 93 -0.96 -5.69 4.68
CA VAL A 93 0.29 -6.41 4.92
C VAL A 93 0.96 -6.70 3.59
N TYR A 94 2.26 -6.44 3.51
CA TYR A 94 3.08 -6.72 2.34
C TYR A 94 4.22 -7.66 2.72
N SER A 95 4.53 -8.60 1.83
CA SER A 95 5.66 -9.49 1.96
C SER A 95 6.73 -9.12 0.94
N TYR A 96 7.96 -8.86 1.39
CA TYR A 96 9.10 -8.58 0.53
C TYR A 96 9.87 -9.85 0.10
N ALA A 97 9.48 -11.04 0.59
CA ALA A 97 10.16 -12.28 0.23
C ALA A 97 10.14 -12.53 -1.27
N ASP A 98 11.27 -12.95 -1.86
CA ASP A 98 11.41 -13.12 -3.32
C ASP A 98 10.36 -14.06 -3.95
N ASP A 99 9.86 -15.02 -3.19
CA ASP A 99 8.88 -16.02 -3.62
C ASP A 99 7.42 -15.63 -3.31
N GLU A 100 7.20 -14.40 -2.85
CA GLU A 100 5.89 -13.81 -2.53
C GLU A 100 5.73 -12.40 -3.12
N ASP A 101 6.67 -11.46 -2.83
CA ASP A 101 6.74 -10.04 -3.26
C ASP A 101 5.39 -9.42 -3.64
N THR A 102 4.44 -9.46 -2.70
CA THR A 102 3.05 -9.07 -2.96
C THR A 102 2.29 -8.74 -1.67
N GLU A 103 1.07 -8.23 -1.83
CA GLU A 103 0.12 -8.04 -0.74
C GLU A 103 -0.39 -9.39 -0.23
N VAL A 104 -0.34 -9.56 1.08
CA VAL A 104 -0.66 -10.80 1.77
C VAL A 104 -1.60 -10.56 2.92
N THR A 105 -2.19 -11.62 3.43
CA THR A 105 -2.90 -11.60 4.70
C THR A 105 -2.09 -12.33 5.75
N ASP A 106 -2.07 -11.82 6.97
CA ASP A 106 -1.43 -12.45 8.10
C ASP A 106 -2.50 -12.97 9.09
N PRO A 107 -2.75 -14.29 9.17
CA PRO A 107 -3.71 -14.85 10.11
C PRO A 107 -3.40 -14.57 11.59
N LYS A 108 -2.14 -14.29 11.93
CA LYS A 108 -1.65 -14.00 13.28
C LYS A 108 -1.36 -12.51 13.51
N LEU A 109 -1.88 -11.64 12.65
CA LEU A 109 -1.59 -10.21 12.68
C LEU A 109 -1.82 -9.59 14.07
N ALA A 110 -2.89 -9.97 14.76
CA ALA A 110 -3.18 -9.45 16.10
C ALA A 110 -2.09 -9.83 17.12
N GLU A 111 -1.57 -11.06 17.05
CA GLU A 111 -0.48 -11.52 17.92
C GLU A 111 0.84 -10.80 17.58
N HIS A 112 1.16 -10.68 16.29
CA HIS A 112 2.38 -10.00 15.84
C HIS A 112 2.38 -8.50 16.19
N LEU A 113 1.23 -7.84 16.08
CA LEU A 113 1.06 -6.43 16.48
C LEU A 113 1.13 -6.26 18.00
N ALA A 114 0.52 -7.17 18.76
CA ALA A 114 0.54 -7.13 20.22
C ALA A 114 1.95 -7.24 20.79
N HIS A 115 2.85 -7.98 20.14
CA HIS A 115 4.27 -8.06 20.50
C HIS A 115 4.96 -6.69 20.53
N TRP A 116 4.56 -5.79 19.63
CA TRP A 116 5.05 -4.41 19.56
C TRP A 116 4.20 -3.41 20.36
N GLY A 117 3.23 -3.91 21.12
CA GLY A 117 2.31 -3.13 21.96
C GLY A 117 1.16 -2.46 21.21
N ILE A 118 0.88 -2.89 19.98
CA ILE A 118 -0.27 -2.42 19.20
C ILE A 118 -1.48 -3.31 19.49
N ASP A 119 -2.50 -2.73 20.14
CA ASP A 119 -3.79 -3.36 20.33
C ASP A 119 -4.69 -3.08 19.12
N ILE A 120 -4.85 -4.09 18.26
CA ILE A 120 -5.63 -3.99 17.02
C ILE A 120 -7.09 -3.55 17.27
N MET A 121 -7.64 -3.84 18.45
CA MET A 121 -9.03 -3.51 18.80
C MET A 121 -9.22 -2.01 19.07
N LYS A 122 -8.13 -1.27 19.29
CA LYS A 122 -8.14 0.18 19.56
C LYS A 122 -7.71 1.02 18.36
N MET A 123 -7.36 0.37 17.25
CA MET A 123 -6.89 1.04 16.05
C MET A 123 -8.04 1.35 15.10
N GLU A 124 -7.98 2.51 14.48
CA GLU A 124 -8.88 2.95 13.43
C GLU A 124 -8.07 3.32 12.19
N LYS A 125 -8.65 3.14 11.01
CA LYS A 125 -8.00 3.49 9.74
C LYS A 125 -7.85 5.01 9.65
N THR A 126 -6.61 5.49 9.60
CA THR A 126 -6.26 6.92 9.51
C THR A 126 -5.61 7.30 8.18
N VAL A 127 -5.18 6.32 7.37
CA VAL A 127 -4.58 6.58 6.06
C VAL A 127 -5.20 5.72 4.97
N GLU A 128 -5.00 6.14 3.72
CA GLU A 128 -5.43 5.38 2.55
C GLU A 128 -4.69 4.03 2.50
N SER A 129 -5.43 2.98 2.18
CA SER A 129 -4.89 1.67 1.85
C SER A 129 -4.02 1.73 0.59
N VAL A 130 -3.17 0.73 0.37
CA VAL A 130 -2.39 0.60 -0.86
C VAL A 130 -3.29 0.56 -2.09
N SER A 131 -4.40 -0.18 -2.02
CA SER A 131 -5.40 -0.24 -3.08
C SER A 131 -5.99 1.14 -3.41
N GLU A 132 -6.38 1.93 -2.40
CA GLU A 132 -6.88 3.30 -2.60
C GLU A 132 -5.82 4.23 -3.18
N MET A 133 -4.57 4.13 -2.70
CA MET A 133 -3.46 4.90 -3.26
C MET A 133 -3.24 4.58 -4.74
N ASN A 134 -3.31 3.30 -5.12
CA ASN A 134 -3.19 2.88 -6.51
C ASN A 134 -4.35 3.39 -7.38
N ILE A 135 -5.58 3.41 -6.85
CA ILE A 135 -6.74 3.99 -7.54
C ILE A 135 -6.50 5.49 -7.77
N ARG A 136 -6.16 6.24 -6.73
CA ARG A 136 -5.90 7.69 -6.82
C ARG A 136 -4.75 8.01 -7.76
N ALA A 137 -3.66 7.24 -7.73
CA ALA A 137 -2.52 7.42 -8.63
C ALA A 137 -2.92 7.19 -10.10
N ASN A 138 -3.73 6.15 -10.36
CA ASN A 138 -4.26 5.89 -11.70
C ASN A 138 -5.20 7.00 -12.17
N GLU A 139 -6.13 7.46 -11.33
CA GLU A 139 -7.01 8.58 -11.65
C GLU A 139 -6.23 9.85 -11.99
N LYS A 140 -5.18 10.16 -11.21
CA LYS A 140 -4.30 11.30 -11.48
C LYS A 140 -3.55 11.16 -12.81
N LEU A 141 -3.02 9.98 -13.10
CA LEU A 141 -2.38 9.70 -14.40
C LEU A 141 -3.37 9.80 -15.57
N GLU A 142 -4.62 9.37 -15.39
CA GLU A 142 -5.68 9.55 -16.39
C GLU A 142 -5.99 11.03 -16.58
N LEU A 143 -6.11 11.81 -15.51
CA LEU A 143 -6.31 13.26 -15.60
C LEU A 143 -5.12 13.94 -16.31
N ASP A 144 -3.88 13.59 -15.98
CA ASP A 144 -2.69 14.18 -16.62
C ASP A 144 -2.59 13.82 -18.12
N LYS A 145 -3.11 12.66 -18.54
CA LYS A 145 -3.14 12.24 -19.95
C LYS A 145 -4.35 12.75 -20.73
N ILE A 146 -5.49 12.90 -20.07
CA ILE A 146 -6.75 13.37 -20.67
C ILE A 146 -6.78 14.91 -20.70
N THR A 147 -6.15 15.57 -19.74
CA THR A 147 -6.02 17.03 -19.78
C THR A 147 -5.09 17.39 -20.92
N GLU A 148 -5.70 17.87 -22.00
CA GLU A 148 -5.06 18.73 -22.98
C GLU A 148 -4.47 19.94 -22.23
N ALA A 149 -3.25 19.81 -21.69
CA ALA A 149 -2.67 20.77 -20.76
C ALA A 149 -2.88 22.22 -21.24
N GLY A 150 -3.67 22.99 -20.49
CA GLY A 150 -3.99 24.39 -20.78
C GLY A 150 -5.31 24.66 -21.54
N LYS A 151 -6.11 23.64 -21.88
CA LYS A 151 -7.44 23.83 -22.50
C LYS A 151 -8.58 23.65 -21.49
N SER A 152 -9.55 24.56 -21.56
CA SER A 152 -10.80 24.44 -20.82
C SER A 152 -11.79 23.63 -21.66
N LEU A 153 -12.02 22.39 -21.27
CA LEU A 153 -12.98 21.50 -21.91
C LEU A 153 -14.39 21.71 -21.34
N ARG A 154 -15.40 21.62 -22.21
CA ARG A 154 -16.80 21.66 -21.79
C ARG A 154 -17.25 20.26 -21.37
N PRO A 155 -17.73 20.07 -20.14
CA PRO A 155 -18.32 18.78 -19.73
C PRO A 155 -19.58 18.49 -20.56
N ILE A 156 -19.70 17.24 -21.02
CA ILE A 156 -20.85 16.74 -21.79
C ILE A 156 -21.52 15.65 -20.96
N LEU A 157 -22.85 15.70 -20.86
CA LEU A 157 -23.67 14.65 -20.27
C LEU A 157 -24.83 14.35 -21.23
N ALA A 158 -24.58 13.41 -22.15
CA ALA A 158 -25.51 13.04 -23.21
C ALA A 158 -25.47 11.52 -23.45
N GLN A 159 -26.49 10.98 -24.10
CA GLN A 159 -26.53 9.56 -24.48
C GLN A 159 -25.33 9.22 -25.38
N GLY A 160 -24.60 8.15 -25.04
CA GLY A 160 -23.34 7.78 -25.70
C GLY A 160 -22.09 8.51 -25.18
N TYR A 161 -22.23 9.47 -24.26
CA TYR A 161 -21.14 10.26 -23.68
C TYR A 161 -21.15 10.15 -22.15
N LEU A 162 -21.08 8.92 -21.63
CA LEU A 162 -21.08 8.64 -20.19
C LEU A 162 -19.69 8.16 -19.76
N GLY A 163 -19.11 8.79 -18.73
CA GLY A 163 -17.85 8.33 -18.14
C GLY A 163 -17.99 6.99 -17.41
N LEU A 164 -16.94 6.18 -17.42
CA LEU A 164 -16.87 4.95 -16.63
C LEU A 164 -15.95 5.18 -15.44
N ASN A 165 -16.40 4.82 -14.24
CA ASN A 165 -15.60 4.94 -13.03
C ASN A 165 -14.41 3.96 -13.08
N ASN A 166 -13.23 4.42 -12.68
CA ASN A 166 -12.07 3.57 -12.51
C ASN A 166 -12.21 2.79 -11.19
N LEU A 167 -12.05 1.47 -11.24
CA LEU A 167 -12.16 0.57 -10.07
C LEU A 167 -10.80 0.05 -9.61
N GLY A 168 -9.71 0.72 -10.01
CA GLY A 168 -8.33 0.30 -9.76
C GLY A 168 -7.80 -0.53 -10.92
N ASN A 169 -6.82 0.03 -11.63
CA ASN A 169 -6.23 -0.54 -12.86
C ASN A 169 -7.26 -0.84 -13.98
N SER A 170 -8.51 -0.38 -13.92
CA SER A 170 -9.54 -0.73 -14.92
C SER A 170 -9.58 0.19 -16.15
N CYS A 171 -8.63 1.12 -16.28
CA CYS A 171 -8.56 2.11 -17.36
C CYS A 171 -8.52 1.50 -18.77
N TYR A 172 -7.83 0.36 -18.93
CA TYR A 172 -7.75 -0.36 -20.19
C TYR A 172 -9.12 -0.92 -20.59
N ILE A 173 -9.86 -1.52 -19.63
CA ILE A 173 -11.21 -2.03 -19.89
C ILE A 173 -12.15 -0.87 -20.19
N ASN A 174 -12.10 0.21 -19.40
CA ASN A 174 -12.93 1.38 -19.60
C ASN A 174 -12.73 1.95 -21.01
N SER A 175 -11.49 2.03 -21.49
CA SER A 175 -11.16 2.49 -22.84
C SER A 175 -11.70 1.56 -23.93
N VAL A 176 -11.56 0.24 -23.76
CA VAL A 176 -12.09 -0.76 -24.72
C VAL A 176 -13.62 -0.72 -24.77
N LEU A 177 -14.29 -0.63 -23.62
CA LEU A 177 -15.75 -0.55 -23.55
C LEU A 177 -16.30 0.72 -24.21
N GLN A 178 -15.66 1.87 -24.00
CA GLN A 178 -16.05 3.12 -24.66
C GLN A 178 -15.99 3.01 -26.19
N ILE A 179 -14.97 2.35 -26.73
CA ILE A 179 -14.84 2.12 -28.17
C ILE A 179 -15.91 1.12 -28.64
N LEU A 180 -16.07 -0.01 -27.94
CA LEU A 180 -17.04 -1.03 -28.31
C LEU A 180 -18.46 -0.47 -28.38
N PHE A 181 -18.89 0.30 -27.39
CA PHE A 181 -20.23 0.91 -27.38
C PHE A 181 -20.39 2.10 -28.35
N ALA A 182 -19.29 2.62 -28.91
CA ALA A 182 -19.33 3.63 -29.97
C ALA A 182 -19.48 3.02 -31.37
N VAL A 183 -19.33 1.69 -31.51
CA VAL A 183 -19.47 0.96 -32.77
C VAL A 183 -20.92 0.45 -32.90
N PRO A 184 -21.71 0.89 -33.90
CA PRO A 184 -23.14 0.58 -34.04
C PRO A 184 -23.47 -0.92 -34.05
N GLU A 185 -22.55 -1.75 -34.54
CA GLU A 185 -22.71 -3.20 -34.62
C GLU A 185 -22.68 -3.89 -33.25
N PHE A 186 -22.17 -3.20 -32.22
CA PHE A 186 -22.07 -3.70 -30.84
C PHE A 186 -22.96 -2.93 -29.85
N SER A 187 -23.67 -1.87 -30.29
CA SER A 187 -24.48 -0.98 -29.44
C SER A 187 -25.97 -1.31 -29.46
#